data_AF-A0A6P2LPT6-F1
#
_entry.id   AF-A0A6P2LPT6-F1
#
_cell.length_a   1.000
_cell.length_b   1.000
_cell.length_c   1.000
_cell.angle_alpha   90.00
_cell.angle_beta   90.00
_cell.angle_gamma   90.00
#
_symmetry.space_group_name_H-M   'P 1'
#
loop_
_entity.id
_entity.type
_entity.pdbx_description
1 polymer ?
#
loop_
_entity_poly.entity_id
_entity_poly.type
_entity_poly.pdbx_seq_one_letter_code
_entity_poly.pdbx_strand_id
1 'polypeptide(L)'
;MDRWNRWKAARVVAALAAASCVFGLAGCDDTESSNPVSSSAPVPVDYGARCTGLSGRQFAGIAVTASVRTAPANGVPGYCKVSATGANGTTLDIEVDLPDNGSNRLLHQGGGGFDGSIPTIEATSAQFPLLTPLQRGFAYTASNGGNRTGNPAELVANETELRNYAYASTGTTVHFAKAVFAAFYGAAPKYTYFNGASNGGREGYLAAQNLPGDYDGIIAGDESMNMATQVTAMLRTASLAGSAAMPSAAQWTAAYNAAAAQCGNANGVILNPAACTFDPATLLCDASSAPAATCLSSAQLQTVRAQFAPFSTSGGQLLFAGYDWADFGGQFGVQSYGVLGGGFAAIATGNPAWLLPPTTAGSLQANFNADASFPVIAAGLDNIGADHDLQAIAQYLISGKKIISFHGGADPLISPHDHLRNWQTVVQAAGAAGANARFYLEPGVGHVLGGNGPDQADYLGAMIAWVEQGTPPARLLLTKFDAQGNVLTTLPDCPYPSFPRYLGSGSQNLAASYACVTA
;
A
#
# COMPACT_ATOMS: atom_id res chain seq x y z
N MET A 1 -24.43 18.02 48.82
CA MET A 1 -23.22 18.82 49.07
C MET A 1 -22.60 19.07 47.69
N ASP A 2 -23.27 19.90 46.88
CA ASP A 2 -23.00 21.34 46.66
C ASP A 2 -22.08 21.51 45.43
N ARG A 3 -22.63 21.67 44.22
CA ARG A 3 -23.15 22.89 43.56
C ARG A 3 -22.14 24.05 43.50
N TRP A 4 -21.74 24.42 42.28
CA TRP A 4 -21.69 25.79 41.71
C TRP A 4 -21.38 25.71 40.20
N ASN A 5 -22.36 25.90 39.30
CA ASN A 5 -22.83 27.14 38.63
C ASN A 5 -21.83 27.74 37.62
N ARG A 6 -22.08 27.62 36.30
CA ARG A 6 -22.98 28.42 35.40
C ARG A 6 -22.28 29.63 34.77
N TRP A 7 -22.07 29.59 33.45
CA TRP A 7 -22.08 30.79 32.61
C TRP A 7 -22.97 30.57 31.39
N LYS A 8 -23.85 31.55 31.15
CA LYS A 8 -24.99 31.54 30.24
C LYS A 8 -24.59 32.01 28.84
N ALA A 9 -25.31 31.47 27.86
CA ALA A 9 -25.41 31.97 26.51
C ALA A 9 -26.06 33.36 26.43
N ALA A 10 -25.65 34.16 25.45
CA ALA A 10 -26.44 35.27 24.93
C ALA A 10 -26.30 35.31 23.39
N ARG A 11 -27.40 35.02 22.70
CA ARG A 11 -27.63 35.39 21.30
C ARG A 11 -28.18 36.81 21.29
N VAL A 12 -27.67 37.67 20.42
CA VAL A 12 -28.33 38.91 19.99
C VAL A 12 -28.25 38.97 18.47
N VAL A 13 -29.41 39.13 17.85
CA VAL A 13 -29.65 39.46 16.43
C VAL A 13 -30.17 40.91 16.40
N ALA A 14 -29.86 41.63 15.30
CA ALA A 14 -30.38 42.93 14.82
C ALA A 14 -29.26 44.00 14.75
N ALA A 15 -29.17 44.90 13.77
CA ALA A 15 -29.87 45.13 12.51
C ALA A 15 -29.02 46.16 11.71
N LEU A 16 -29.22 46.21 10.40
CA LEU A 16 -28.69 47.23 9.49
C LEU A 16 -29.09 48.66 9.88
N ALA A 17 -28.15 49.61 9.75
CA ALA A 17 -28.47 51.01 9.54
C ALA A 17 -27.45 51.62 8.58
N ALA A 18 -27.92 51.97 7.39
CA ALA A 18 -27.23 52.79 6.41
C ALA A 18 -27.21 54.25 6.92
N ALA A 19 -26.05 54.88 6.87
CA ALA A 19 -25.92 56.33 7.07
C ALA A 19 -25.12 56.92 5.91
N SER A 20 -25.86 57.48 4.97
CA SER A 20 -25.36 58.38 3.94
C SER A 20 -24.94 59.69 4.61
N CYS A 21 -23.68 60.09 4.46
CA CYS A 21 -23.25 61.46 4.73
C CYS A 21 -22.56 62.02 3.48
N VAL A 22 -23.25 62.95 2.84
CA VAL A 22 -22.76 63.82 1.77
C VAL A 22 -22.33 65.12 2.42
N PHE A 23 -21.02 65.39 2.42
CA PHE A 23 -20.35 66.70 2.52
C PHE A 23 -18.92 66.40 2.05
N GLY A 24 -18.22 67.15 1.21
CA GLY A 24 -18.35 68.47 0.63
C GLY A 24 -16.98 68.70 -0.03
N LEU A 25 -16.98 69.09 -1.31
CA LEU A 25 -15.77 69.33 -2.09
C LEU A 25 -14.92 70.44 -1.45
N ALA A 26 -13.66 70.12 -1.14
CA ALA A 26 -12.57 71.09 -1.03
C ALA A 26 -11.36 70.46 -1.70
N GLY A 27 -10.95 71.05 -2.83
CA GLY A 27 -9.77 70.62 -3.57
C GLY A 27 -8.49 71.03 -2.85
N CYS A 28 -7.57 70.09 -2.75
CA CYS A 28 -6.15 70.34 -2.70
C CYS A 28 -5.51 69.43 -3.76
N ASP A 29 -4.97 70.08 -4.80
CA ASP A 29 -3.96 69.53 -5.69
C ASP A 29 -2.75 69.18 -4.82
N ASP A 30 -2.50 67.89 -4.63
CA ASP A 30 -1.19 67.38 -4.30
C ASP A 30 -0.85 66.31 -5.34
N THR A 31 0.09 66.67 -6.21
CA THR A 31 0.70 65.81 -7.21
C THR A 31 1.45 64.67 -6.52
N GLU A 32 0.76 63.59 -6.19
CA GLU A 32 1.42 62.29 -5.99
C GLU A 32 1.74 61.69 -7.35
N SER A 33 3.05 61.56 -7.61
CA SER A 33 3.57 60.72 -8.67
C SER A 33 3.04 59.29 -8.50
N SER A 34 2.05 58.92 -9.29
CA SER A 34 1.62 57.54 -9.47
C SER A 34 2.74 56.75 -10.14
N ASN A 35 3.66 56.24 -9.32
CA ASN A 35 4.52 55.14 -9.78
C ASN A 35 3.59 53.98 -10.14
N PRO A 36 3.52 53.55 -11.41
CA PRO A 36 2.77 52.35 -11.72
C PRO A 36 3.47 51.19 -11.01
N VAL A 37 2.79 50.58 -10.03
CA VAL A 37 3.19 49.27 -9.54
C VAL A 37 2.99 48.33 -10.73
N SER A 38 4.06 48.14 -11.48
CA SER A 38 4.14 47.11 -12.50
C SER A 38 3.94 45.78 -11.78
N SER A 39 2.73 45.24 -11.83
CA SER A 39 2.52 43.81 -11.61
C SER A 39 3.21 43.11 -12.78
N SER A 40 4.52 42.91 -12.67
CA SER A 40 5.25 42.10 -13.64
C SER A 40 4.53 40.76 -13.70
N ALA A 41 3.96 40.42 -14.85
CA ALA A 41 3.46 39.08 -15.09
C ALA A 41 4.56 38.08 -14.68
N PRO A 42 4.24 36.99 -13.96
CA PRO A 42 5.24 36.03 -13.57
C PRO A 42 6.01 35.59 -14.81
N VAL A 43 7.34 35.75 -14.77
CA VAL A 43 8.22 35.34 -15.86
C VAL A 43 7.93 33.86 -16.15
N PRO A 44 7.58 33.48 -17.40
CA PRO A 44 7.31 32.10 -17.74
C PRO A 44 8.48 31.22 -17.29
N VAL A 45 8.18 30.18 -16.51
CA VAL A 45 9.21 29.26 -16.03
C VAL A 45 9.67 28.40 -17.21
N ASP A 46 10.95 28.50 -17.57
CA ASP A 46 11.57 27.60 -18.55
C ASP A 46 11.91 26.26 -17.89
N TYR A 47 10.92 25.37 -17.82
CA TYR A 47 11.11 24.01 -17.32
C TYR A 47 12.06 23.17 -18.17
N GLY A 48 12.27 23.52 -19.45
CA GLY A 48 13.27 22.88 -20.30
C GLY A 48 14.69 23.17 -19.81
N ALA A 49 15.01 24.45 -19.60
CA ALA A 49 16.30 24.85 -19.07
C ALA A 49 16.52 24.30 -17.65
N ARG A 50 15.50 24.33 -16.78
CA ARG A 50 15.60 23.75 -15.43
C ARG A 50 15.88 22.26 -15.48
N CYS A 51 15.20 21.50 -16.36
CA CYS A 51 15.43 20.07 -16.49
C CYS A 51 16.85 19.76 -16.94
N THR A 52 17.30 20.36 -18.05
CA THR A 52 18.67 20.16 -18.57
C THR A 52 19.73 20.56 -17.55
N GLY A 53 19.46 21.60 -16.75
CA GLY A 53 20.35 22.08 -15.70
C GLY A 53 20.51 21.17 -14.48
N LEU A 54 19.78 20.04 -14.40
CA LEU A 54 19.95 19.03 -13.34
C LEU A 54 21.02 17.99 -13.68
N SER A 55 21.24 17.70 -14.97
CA SER A 55 22.18 16.67 -15.41
C SER A 55 23.60 16.89 -14.85
N GLY A 56 24.22 15.83 -14.33
CA GLY A 56 25.58 15.85 -13.80
C GLY A 56 25.74 16.57 -12.45
N ARG A 57 24.69 17.16 -11.88
CA ARG A 57 24.73 17.74 -10.53
C ARG A 57 24.57 16.66 -9.47
N GLN A 58 24.95 17.00 -8.25
CA GLN A 58 24.74 16.16 -7.07
C GLN A 58 23.68 16.76 -6.15
N PHE A 59 22.82 15.89 -5.64
CA PHE A 59 21.78 16.21 -4.67
C PHE A 59 21.81 15.15 -3.58
N ALA A 60 21.85 15.57 -2.31
CA ALA A 60 21.99 14.67 -1.16
C ALA A 60 23.17 13.65 -1.31
N GLY A 61 24.27 14.08 -1.95
CA GLY A 61 25.45 13.22 -2.21
C GLY A 61 25.33 12.27 -3.42
N ILE A 62 24.20 12.30 -4.14
CA ILE A 62 23.92 11.39 -5.27
C ILE A 62 23.98 12.16 -6.58
N ALA A 63 24.69 11.63 -7.56
CA ALA A 63 24.82 12.23 -8.88
C ALA A 63 23.59 11.93 -9.77
N VAL A 64 23.09 12.96 -10.44
CA VAL A 64 22.11 12.83 -11.53
C VAL A 64 22.84 12.28 -12.75
N THR A 65 22.48 11.07 -13.18
CA THR A 65 23.05 10.40 -14.36
C THR A 65 22.34 10.80 -15.64
N ALA A 66 21.05 11.15 -15.57
CA ALA A 66 20.29 11.68 -16.69
C ALA A 66 19.17 12.62 -16.23
N SER A 67 18.82 13.59 -17.07
CA SER A 67 17.62 14.42 -16.91
C SER A 67 17.01 14.66 -18.29
N VAL A 68 15.81 14.13 -18.53
CA VAL A 68 15.15 14.15 -19.83
C VAL A 68 13.79 14.80 -19.69
N ARG A 69 13.49 15.78 -20.55
CA ARG A 69 12.18 16.41 -20.58
C ARG A 69 11.24 15.66 -21.51
N THR A 70 10.08 15.29 -20.99
CA THR A 70 8.95 14.72 -21.73
C THR A 70 7.96 15.82 -22.08
N ALA A 71 7.52 15.87 -23.33
CA ALA A 71 6.49 16.81 -23.78
C ALA A 71 5.10 16.42 -23.27
N PRO A 72 4.19 17.38 -23.03
CA PRO A 72 2.81 17.08 -22.65
C PRO A 72 2.09 16.26 -23.72
N ALA A 73 1.28 15.28 -23.31
CA ALA A 73 0.49 14.43 -24.20
C ALA A 73 -0.74 13.85 -23.49
N ASN A 74 -1.87 13.70 -24.21
CA ASN A 74 -3.07 13.00 -23.74
C ASN A 74 -3.57 13.45 -22.34
N GLY A 75 -3.52 14.76 -22.04
CA GLY A 75 -3.93 15.31 -20.75
C GLY A 75 -2.91 15.12 -19.61
N VAL A 76 -1.77 14.49 -19.87
CA VAL A 76 -0.61 14.47 -18.97
C VAL A 76 0.23 15.72 -19.22
N PRO A 77 0.61 16.49 -18.18
CA PRO A 77 1.49 17.65 -18.34
C PRO A 77 2.89 17.22 -18.81
N GLY A 78 3.64 18.15 -19.38
CA GLY A 78 5.07 17.93 -19.60
C GLY A 78 5.77 17.75 -18.25
N TYR A 79 6.86 16.97 -18.21
CA TYR A 79 7.61 16.72 -16.99
C TYR A 79 9.09 16.47 -17.26
N CYS A 80 9.92 16.71 -16.26
CA CYS A 80 11.32 16.34 -16.26
C CYS A 80 11.50 15.00 -15.54
N LYS A 81 11.97 13.98 -16.25
CA LYS A 81 12.40 12.70 -15.68
C LYS A 81 13.88 12.77 -15.32
N VAL A 82 14.19 12.58 -14.06
CA VAL A 82 15.55 12.64 -13.50
C VAL A 82 15.93 11.24 -13.01
N SER A 83 17.06 10.74 -13.48
CA SER A 83 17.60 9.44 -13.08
C SER A 83 18.89 9.60 -12.30
N ALA A 84 19.03 8.79 -11.25
CA ALA A 84 20.29 8.56 -10.56
C ALA A 84 20.56 7.06 -10.53
N THR A 85 21.66 6.64 -11.17
CA THR A 85 22.05 5.23 -11.26
C THR A 85 23.24 4.97 -10.36
N GLY A 86 23.16 3.91 -9.55
CA GLY A 86 24.19 3.53 -8.59
C GLY A 86 24.39 4.54 -7.48
N ALA A 87 23.29 5.02 -6.90
CA ALA A 87 23.29 5.95 -5.78
C ALA A 87 24.21 5.45 -4.65
N ASN A 88 25.05 6.34 -4.11
CA ASN A 88 26.07 6.03 -3.10
C ASN A 88 27.06 4.93 -3.50
N GLY A 89 27.29 4.71 -4.81
CA GLY A 89 28.17 3.64 -5.30
C GLY A 89 27.58 2.23 -5.16
N THR A 90 26.26 2.12 -5.02
CA THR A 90 25.54 0.85 -4.84
C THR A 90 24.81 0.42 -6.12
N THR A 91 23.91 -0.55 -6.03
CA THR A 91 22.96 -0.95 -7.10
C THR A 91 21.64 -0.16 -7.06
N LEU A 92 21.48 0.77 -6.10
CA LEU A 92 20.27 1.57 -5.94
C LEU A 92 20.14 2.56 -7.10
N ASP A 93 19.05 2.43 -7.83
CA ASP A 93 18.67 3.31 -8.93
C ASP A 93 17.38 4.04 -8.56
N ILE A 94 17.35 5.36 -8.79
CA ILE A 94 16.27 6.26 -8.35
C ILE A 94 15.76 7.06 -9.56
N GLU A 95 14.44 7.19 -9.63
CA GLU A 95 13.74 8.05 -10.59
C GLU A 95 12.99 9.16 -9.84
N VAL A 96 13.00 10.37 -10.40
CA VAL A 96 12.19 11.51 -9.95
C VAL A 96 11.57 12.18 -11.17
N ASP A 97 10.23 12.25 -11.22
CA ASP A 97 9.48 12.92 -12.29
C ASP A 97 8.86 14.22 -11.76
N LEU A 98 9.22 15.36 -12.37
CA LEU A 98 8.82 16.69 -11.93
C LEU A 98 7.96 17.37 -13.01
N PRO A 99 6.62 17.45 -12.84
CA PRO A 99 5.76 18.00 -13.87
C PRO A 99 5.77 19.54 -13.94
N ASP A 100 5.50 20.07 -15.13
CA ASP A 100 5.46 21.51 -15.43
C ASP A 100 4.31 22.23 -14.69
N ASN A 101 3.25 21.49 -14.33
CA ASN A 101 2.15 21.96 -13.47
C ASN A 101 2.42 21.67 -11.97
N GLY A 102 3.69 21.51 -11.60
CA GLY A 102 4.12 21.13 -10.26
C GLY A 102 3.43 21.93 -9.16
N SER A 103 2.94 21.21 -8.17
CA SER A 103 2.39 21.74 -6.92
C SER A 103 3.44 21.64 -5.81
N ASN A 104 3.05 21.88 -4.56
CA ASN A 104 3.93 21.74 -3.41
C ASN A 104 3.97 20.30 -2.84
N ARG A 105 3.74 19.28 -3.67
CA ARG A 105 3.54 17.89 -3.24
C ARG A 105 4.53 16.92 -3.90
N LEU A 106 5.09 16.05 -3.08
CA LEU A 106 5.92 14.91 -3.50
C LEU A 106 5.20 13.60 -3.16
N LEU A 107 5.16 12.65 -4.11
CA LEU A 107 4.68 11.29 -3.90
C LEU A 107 5.84 10.32 -4.08
N HIS A 108 6.11 9.52 -3.07
CA HIS A 108 7.04 8.39 -3.13
C HIS A 108 6.25 7.11 -3.35
N GLN A 109 6.49 6.42 -4.46
CA GLN A 109 5.95 5.11 -4.76
C GLN A 109 6.91 4.01 -4.29
N GLY A 110 6.39 3.10 -3.46
CA GLY A 110 7.11 1.90 -3.02
C GLY A 110 7.15 0.79 -4.08
N GLY A 111 8.02 -0.19 -3.84
CA GLY A 111 8.34 -1.32 -4.72
C GLY A 111 7.41 -2.54 -4.63
N GLY A 112 7.94 -3.70 -5.02
CA GLY A 112 7.27 -4.99 -5.08
C GLY A 112 8.25 -6.18 -5.03
N GLY A 113 7.91 -7.23 -4.28
CA GLY A 113 8.74 -8.43 -4.15
C GLY A 113 10.07 -8.18 -3.43
N PHE A 114 11.18 -8.63 -4.02
CA PHE A 114 12.54 -8.37 -3.51
C PHE A 114 13.18 -7.11 -4.13
N ASP A 115 12.36 -6.30 -4.81
CA ASP A 115 12.67 -5.23 -5.74
C ASP A 115 13.76 -5.54 -6.77
N GLY A 116 13.85 -4.76 -7.84
CA GLY A 116 14.53 -5.19 -9.07
C GLY A 116 14.30 -4.24 -10.23
N SER A 117 13.20 -3.50 -10.14
CA SER A 117 12.79 -2.49 -11.12
C SER A 117 12.24 -1.27 -10.40
N ILE A 118 12.43 -0.10 -11.00
CA ILE A 118 11.76 1.13 -10.57
C ILE A 118 10.31 1.08 -11.03
N PRO A 119 9.30 1.22 -10.15
CA PRO A 119 7.93 1.50 -10.53
C PRO A 119 7.86 2.87 -11.20
N THR A 120 7.94 2.91 -12.54
CA THR A 120 7.94 4.19 -13.25
C THR A 120 6.57 4.85 -13.19
N ILE A 121 6.52 6.17 -13.30
CA ILE A 121 5.25 6.91 -13.29
C ILE A 121 4.27 6.42 -14.38
N GLU A 122 4.79 5.99 -15.53
CA GLU A 122 3.98 5.48 -16.64
C GLU A 122 3.36 4.11 -16.31
N ALA A 123 4.16 3.18 -15.77
CA ALA A 123 3.67 1.86 -15.38
C ALA A 123 2.67 1.94 -14.22
N THR A 124 2.98 2.73 -13.19
CA THR A 124 2.10 2.95 -12.04
C THR A 124 0.77 3.59 -12.48
N SER A 125 0.81 4.60 -13.35
CA SER A 125 -0.42 5.26 -13.83
C SER A 125 -1.28 4.37 -14.72
N ALA A 126 -0.67 3.43 -15.45
CA ALA A 126 -1.41 2.44 -16.25
C ALA A 126 -2.09 1.38 -15.37
N GLN A 127 -1.47 0.97 -14.27
CA GLN A 127 -2.02 -0.01 -13.33
C GLN A 127 -3.07 0.59 -12.39
N PHE A 128 -2.88 1.86 -11.99
CA PHE A 128 -3.74 2.57 -11.03
C PHE A 128 -4.29 3.86 -11.65
N PRO A 129 -5.29 3.77 -12.54
CA PRO A 129 -5.80 4.91 -13.30
C PRO A 129 -6.43 6.01 -12.44
N LEU A 130 -6.77 5.73 -11.17
CA LEU A 130 -7.28 6.75 -10.24
C LEU A 130 -6.17 7.57 -9.56
N LEU A 131 -4.93 7.06 -9.51
CA LEU A 131 -3.82 7.69 -8.78
C LEU A 131 -3.39 9.02 -9.42
N THR A 132 -3.17 9.04 -10.73
CA THR A 132 -2.85 10.22 -11.57
C THR A 132 -1.91 11.29 -10.95
N PRO A 133 -0.70 10.94 -10.46
CA PRO A 133 0.16 11.89 -9.73
C PRO A 133 0.51 13.15 -10.52
N LEU A 134 0.96 13.01 -11.78
CA LEU A 134 1.39 14.16 -12.60
C LEU A 134 0.23 15.11 -12.91
N GLN A 135 -0.96 14.58 -13.24
CA GLN A 135 -2.15 15.40 -13.48
C GLN A 135 -2.57 16.16 -12.23
N ARG A 136 -2.36 15.58 -11.04
CA ARG A 136 -2.57 16.22 -9.73
C ARG A 136 -1.43 17.17 -9.32
N GLY A 137 -0.41 17.33 -10.17
CA GLY A 137 0.74 18.22 -9.97
C GLY A 137 1.73 17.69 -8.93
N PHE A 138 1.78 16.38 -8.67
CA PHE A 138 2.79 15.80 -7.80
C PHE A 138 4.10 15.64 -8.55
N ALA A 139 5.20 15.99 -7.90
CA ALA A 139 6.45 15.33 -8.22
C ALA A 139 6.36 13.87 -7.75
N TYR A 140 6.83 12.95 -8.56
CA TYR A 140 6.81 11.51 -8.28
C TYR A 140 8.23 11.00 -8.09
N THR A 141 8.45 10.05 -7.20
CA THR A 141 9.73 9.37 -7.05
C THR A 141 9.56 7.90 -6.70
N ALA A 142 10.47 7.07 -7.18
CA ALA A 142 10.54 5.65 -6.87
C ALA A 142 11.98 5.15 -7.03
N SER A 143 12.25 3.94 -6.55
CA SER A 143 13.55 3.28 -6.72
C SER A 143 13.39 1.78 -6.97
N ASN A 144 14.49 1.12 -7.34
CA ASN A 144 14.57 -0.33 -7.49
C ASN A 144 14.86 -1.07 -6.16
N GLY A 145 14.70 -0.41 -5.01
CA GLY A 145 14.93 -1.02 -3.68
C GLY A 145 16.38 -1.41 -3.38
N GLY A 146 17.34 -1.13 -4.27
CA GLY A 146 18.73 -1.58 -4.11
C GLY A 146 19.00 -2.99 -4.60
N ASN A 147 18.11 -3.54 -5.43
CA ASN A 147 18.29 -4.78 -6.17
C ASN A 147 17.98 -4.52 -7.64
N ARG A 148 18.73 -5.10 -8.57
CA ARG A 148 18.53 -4.88 -10.02
C ARG A 148 17.90 -6.07 -10.74
N THR A 149 17.80 -7.23 -10.09
CA THR A 149 17.32 -8.45 -10.75
C THR A 149 16.04 -9.01 -10.13
N GLY A 150 15.65 -8.57 -8.94
CA GLY A 150 14.55 -9.22 -8.22
C GLY A 150 14.95 -10.52 -7.54
N ASN A 151 16.23 -10.93 -7.64
CA ASN A 151 16.68 -12.20 -7.10
C ASN A 151 17.14 -12.03 -5.64
N PRO A 152 16.51 -12.71 -4.67
CA PRO A 152 16.95 -12.64 -3.27
C PRO A 152 18.37 -13.21 -3.05
N ALA A 153 18.91 -14.01 -3.98
CA ALA A 153 20.28 -14.50 -3.89
C ALA A 153 21.33 -13.38 -3.88
N GLU A 154 21.07 -12.27 -4.58
CA GLU A 154 21.98 -11.10 -4.61
C GLU A 154 21.98 -10.39 -3.26
N LEU A 155 20.81 -10.25 -2.64
CA LEU A 155 20.66 -9.70 -1.30
C LEU A 155 21.41 -10.55 -0.25
N VAL A 156 21.33 -11.88 -0.35
CA VAL A 156 22.08 -12.78 0.54
C VAL A 156 23.60 -12.62 0.38
N ALA A 157 24.06 -12.32 -0.84
CA ALA A 157 25.48 -12.23 -1.16
C ALA A 157 26.10 -10.84 -0.87
N ASN A 158 25.30 -9.79 -0.69
CA ASN A 158 25.78 -8.42 -0.56
C ASN A 158 25.03 -7.66 0.55
N GLU A 159 25.73 -7.40 1.67
CA GLU A 159 25.19 -6.68 2.83
C GLU A 159 24.71 -5.26 2.50
N THR A 160 25.34 -4.57 1.54
CA THR A 160 24.92 -3.21 1.16
C THR A 160 23.59 -3.24 0.41
N GLU A 161 23.41 -4.21 -0.47
CA GLU A 161 22.15 -4.41 -1.21
C GLU A 161 21.05 -4.88 -0.26
N LEU A 162 21.37 -5.81 0.63
CA LEU A 162 20.46 -6.25 1.70
C LEU A 162 20.00 -5.09 2.56
N ARG A 163 20.90 -4.22 2.98
CA ARG A 163 20.57 -3.02 3.77
C ARG A 163 19.68 -2.05 3.01
N ASN A 164 19.94 -1.84 1.72
CA ASN A 164 19.10 -1.00 0.87
C ASN A 164 17.69 -1.57 0.76
N TYR A 165 17.56 -2.87 0.49
CA TYR A 165 16.29 -3.56 0.40
C TYR A 165 15.54 -3.56 1.74
N ALA A 166 16.26 -3.83 2.83
CA ALA A 166 15.68 -3.94 4.16
C ALA A 166 15.04 -2.61 4.59
N TYR A 167 15.74 -1.48 4.46
CA TYR A 167 15.20 -0.18 4.89
C TYR A 167 15.85 1.07 4.26
N ALA A 168 17.10 1.01 3.80
CA ALA A 168 17.86 2.23 3.54
C ALA A 168 17.50 2.94 2.23
N SER A 169 16.99 2.20 1.24
CA SER A 169 16.58 2.75 -0.06
C SER A 169 15.48 3.80 0.10
N THR A 170 14.49 3.56 0.95
CA THR A 170 13.35 4.46 1.16
C THR A 170 13.76 5.86 1.60
N GLY A 171 14.71 5.96 2.55
CA GLY A 171 15.25 7.24 3.01
C GLY A 171 16.12 7.92 1.96
N THR A 172 16.99 7.14 1.32
CA THR A 172 17.88 7.63 0.25
C THR A 172 17.09 8.25 -0.90
N THR A 173 16.03 7.57 -1.34
CA THR A 173 15.13 8.02 -2.42
C THR A 173 14.42 9.32 -2.08
N VAL A 174 13.78 9.42 -0.91
CA VAL A 174 12.99 10.61 -0.57
C VAL A 174 13.87 11.83 -0.33
N HIS A 175 15.06 11.68 0.27
CA HIS A 175 15.99 12.80 0.48
C HIS A 175 16.58 13.31 -0.83
N PHE A 176 16.93 12.40 -1.75
CA PHE A 176 17.32 12.77 -3.11
C PHE A 176 16.21 13.52 -3.83
N ALA A 177 14.99 12.98 -3.81
CA ALA A 177 13.84 13.58 -4.48
C ALA A 177 13.49 14.98 -3.94
N LYS A 178 13.51 15.17 -2.61
CA LYS A 178 13.31 16.48 -1.98
C LYS A 178 14.36 17.51 -2.40
N ALA A 179 15.62 17.10 -2.54
CA ALA A 179 16.69 17.98 -2.97
C ALA A 179 16.58 18.35 -4.47
N VAL A 180 16.25 17.38 -5.33
CA VAL A 180 15.96 17.62 -6.76
C VAL A 180 14.74 18.52 -6.93
N PHE A 181 13.67 18.27 -6.17
CA PHE A 181 12.46 19.08 -6.13
C PHE A 181 12.79 20.55 -5.80
N ALA A 182 13.57 20.78 -4.74
CA ALA A 182 13.95 22.13 -4.34
C ALA A 182 14.77 22.84 -5.41
N ALA A 183 15.69 22.14 -6.08
CA ALA A 183 16.46 22.70 -7.17
C ALA A 183 15.61 23.02 -8.41
N PHE A 184 14.60 22.21 -8.71
CA PHE A 184 13.75 22.36 -9.87
C PHE A 184 12.62 23.39 -9.67
N TYR A 185 11.97 23.45 -8.51
CA TYR A 185 10.88 24.38 -8.24
C TYR A 185 11.30 25.66 -7.50
N GLY A 186 12.45 25.65 -6.84
CA GLY A 186 12.97 26.78 -6.06
C GLY A 186 12.52 26.80 -4.59
N ALA A 187 11.78 25.78 -4.15
CA ALA A 187 11.35 25.60 -2.76
C ALA A 187 11.21 24.10 -2.44
N ALA A 188 11.35 23.72 -1.17
CA ALA A 188 11.09 22.35 -0.72
C ALA A 188 9.61 21.97 -0.87
N PRO A 189 9.26 20.68 -1.05
CA PRO A 189 7.86 20.28 -1.06
C PRO A 189 7.22 20.59 0.30
N LYS A 190 5.98 21.07 0.28
CA LYS A 190 5.21 21.35 1.49
C LYS A 190 4.63 20.07 2.10
N TYR A 191 4.25 19.12 1.24
CA TYR A 191 3.71 17.84 1.66
C TYR A 191 4.43 16.69 0.95
N THR A 192 4.77 15.65 1.70
CA THR A 192 5.36 14.42 1.17
C THR A 192 4.48 13.24 1.54
N TYR A 193 4.12 12.44 0.53
CA TYR A 193 3.25 11.28 0.68
C TYR A 193 3.99 10.01 0.27
N PHE A 194 3.63 8.89 0.89
CA PHE A 194 4.07 7.56 0.47
C PHE A 194 2.86 6.76 -0.05
N ASN A 195 3.05 5.99 -1.11
CA ASN A 195 2.07 5.04 -1.64
C ASN A 195 2.74 3.70 -1.97
N GLY A 196 2.20 2.60 -1.48
CA GLY A 196 2.70 1.26 -1.80
C GLY A 196 1.77 0.15 -1.32
N ALA A 197 1.89 -1.01 -1.96
CA ALA A 197 1.24 -2.24 -1.55
C ALA A 197 2.23 -3.41 -1.63
N SER A 198 1.99 -4.54 -0.96
CA SER A 198 2.94 -5.65 -0.90
C SER A 198 4.28 -5.21 -0.27
N ASN A 199 5.43 -5.49 -0.90
CA ASN A 199 6.72 -4.94 -0.47
C ASN A 199 6.70 -3.39 -0.37
N GLY A 200 5.99 -2.69 -1.25
CA GLY A 200 5.76 -1.25 -1.10
C GLY A 200 4.94 -0.90 0.14
N GLY A 201 4.01 -1.76 0.56
CA GLY A 201 3.31 -1.64 1.84
C GLY A 201 4.28 -1.81 3.02
N ARG A 202 5.17 -2.80 2.96
CA ARG A 202 6.26 -3.00 3.94
C ARG A 202 7.14 -1.75 4.05
N GLU A 203 7.56 -1.18 2.92
CA GLU A 203 8.33 0.07 2.85
C GLU A 203 7.57 1.26 3.42
N GLY A 204 6.26 1.36 3.17
CA GLY A 204 5.43 2.43 3.72
C GLY A 204 5.39 2.40 5.25
N TYR A 205 5.24 1.22 5.84
CA TYR A 205 5.31 1.08 7.30
C TYR A 205 6.72 1.28 7.85
N LEU A 206 7.76 0.86 7.12
CA LEU A 206 9.16 1.19 7.48
C LEU A 206 9.43 2.69 7.38
N ALA A 207 8.80 3.40 6.45
CA ALA A 207 8.86 4.85 6.36
C ALA A 207 8.20 5.51 7.58
N ALA A 208 7.04 4.99 8.03
CA ALA A 208 6.38 5.46 9.24
C ALA A 208 7.29 5.29 10.48
N GLN A 209 7.95 4.14 10.61
CA GLN A 209 8.76 3.80 11.78
C GLN A 209 10.13 4.51 11.79
N ASN A 210 10.83 4.55 10.64
CA ASN A 210 12.23 5.00 10.55
C ASN A 210 12.35 6.46 10.08
N LEU A 211 11.35 6.98 9.37
CA LEU A 211 11.37 8.30 8.73
C LEU A 211 10.13 9.13 9.10
N PRO A 212 9.70 9.18 10.38
CA PRO A 212 8.42 9.77 10.75
C PRO A 212 8.30 11.27 10.44
N GLY A 213 9.43 11.97 10.34
CA GLY A 213 9.49 13.39 9.96
C GLY A 213 9.45 13.65 8.45
N ASP A 214 9.64 12.63 7.62
CA ASP A 214 9.78 12.80 6.18
C ASP A 214 8.48 12.68 5.40
N TYR A 215 7.42 12.11 6.00
CA TYR A 215 6.13 11.87 5.35
C TYR A 215 4.97 12.43 6.16
N ASP A 216 4.04 13.09 5.48
CA ASP A 216 2.83 13.68 6.05
C ASP A 216 1.64 12.72 6.06
N GLY A 217 1.59 11.85 5.05
CA GLY A 217 0.58 10.79 4.94
C GLY A 217 1.14 9.57 4.20
N ILE A 218 0.79 8.38 4.68
CA ILE A 218 1.24 7.10 4.14
C ILE A 218 0.04 6.26 3.74
N ILE A 219 0.06 5.76 2.50
CA ILE A 219 -0.89 4.77 1.97
C ILE A 219 -0.11 3.47 1.84
N ALA A 220 -0.46 2.46 2.63
CA ALA A 220 0.25 1.18 2.70
C ALA A 220 -0.74 0.02 2.78
N GLY A 221 -0.71 -0.88 1.79
CA GLY A 221 -1.66 -2.00 1.74
C GLY A 221 -1.03 -3.36 1.45
N ASP A 222 -1.85 -4.41 1.54
CA ASP A 222 -1.50 -5.79 1.16
C ASP A 222 -0.18 -6.31 1.74
N GLU A 223 0.09 -5.97 3.00
CA GLU A 223 1.29 -6.38 3.73
C GLU A 223 0.87 -6.96 5.08
N SER A 224 1.61 -7.90 5.63
CA SER A 224 1.28 -8.57 6.90
C SER A 224 1.61 -7.73 8.14
N MET A 225 2.55 -6.79 8.04
CA MET A 225 3.19 -6.08 9.16
C MET A 225 3.93 -6.98 10.17
N ASN A 226 4.13 -8.25 9.81
CA ASN A 226 4.95 -9.20 10.54
C ASN A 226 5.48 -10.23 9.53
N MET A 227 6.62 -9.91 8.95
CA MET A 227 7.19 -10.72 7.89
C MET A 227 7.56 -12.12 8.38
N ALA A 228 8.03 -12.25 9.62
CA ALA A 228 8.40 -13.55 10.18
C ALA A 228 7.22 -14.55 10.23
N THR A 229 6.04 -14.09 10.65
CA THR A 229 4.84 -14.94 10.73
C THR A 229 4.32 -15.30 9.35
N GLN A 230 4.31 -14.33 8.43
CA GLN A 230 3.88 -14.53 7.04
C GLN A 230 4.80 -15.49 6.28
N VAL A 231 6.12 -15.37 6.44
CA VAL A 231 7.12 -16.26 5.84
C VAL A 231 6.99 -17.68 6.38
N THR A 232 6.75 -17.81 7.69
CA THR A 232 6.53 -19.11 8.34
C THR A 232 5.28 -19.81 7.79
N ALA A 233 4.19 -19.07 7.55
CA ALA A 233 2.99 -19.61 6.93
C ALA A 233 3.23 -20.06 5.47
N MET A 234 3.94 -19.23 4.68
CA MET A 234 4.32 -19.58 3.31
C MET A 234 5.16 -20.85 3.25
N LEU A 235 6.20 -20.95 4.10
CA LEU A 235 7.10 -22.10 4.15
C LEU A 235 6.38 -23.39 4.61
N ARG A 236 5.43 -23.28 5.55
CA ARG A 236 4.59 -24.43 5.95
C ARG A 236 3.88 -25.03 4.75
N THR A 237 3.22 -24.20 3.94
CA THR A 237 2.50 -24.67 2.76
C THR A 237 3.48 -25.09 1.65
N ALA A 238 4.55 -24.32 1.40
CA ALA A 238 5.56 -24.64 0.38
C ALA A 238 6.26 -25.98 0.64
N SER A 239 6.49 -26.37 1.90
CA SER A 239 7.11 -27.65 2.27
C SER A 239 6.34 -28.88 1.76
N LEU A 240 5.05 -28.73 1.44
CA LEU A 240 4.21 -29.80 0.91
C LEU A 240 4.32 -29.96 -0.61
N ALA A 241 5.02 -29.05 -1.31
CA ALA A 241 5.14 -29.07 -2.76
C ALA A 241 5.72 -30.40 -3.26
N GLY A 242 5.06 -31.00 -4.26
CA GLY A 242 5.43 -32.32 -4.81
C GLY A 242 4.92 -33.52 -4.00
N SER A 243 4.29 -33.32 -2.84
CA SER A 243 3.64 -34.38 -2.07
C SER A 243 2.18 -34.59 -2.48
N ALA A 244 1.61 -35.75 -2.13
CA ALA A 244 0.20 -36.05 -2.34
C ALA A 244 -0.76 -35.20 -1.46
N ALA A 245 -0.23 -34.48 -0.47
CA ALA A 245 -1.02 -33.60 0.39
C ALA A 245 -1.24 -32.20 -0.21
N MET A 246 -0.46 -31.80 -1.22
CA MET A 246 -0.62 -30.50 -1.87
C MET A 246 -1.79 -30.56 -2.87
N PRO A 247 -2.81 -29.67 -2.75
CA PRO A 247 -3.81 -29.50 -3.79
C PRO A 247 -3.18 -28.93 -5.06
N SER A 248 -3.65 -29.37 -6.22
CA SER A 248 -3.32 -28.73 -7.50
C SER A 248 -3.91 -27.32 -7.59
N ALA A 249 -3.40 -26.51 -8.51
CA ALA A 249 -3.95 -25.18 -8.77
C ALA A 249 -5.46 -25.23 -9.06
N ALA A 250 -5.92 -26.18 -9.88
CA ALA A 250 -7.34 -26.35 -10.20
C ALA A 250 -8.19 -26.72 -8.96
N GLN A 251 -7.63 -27.47 -8.01
CA GLN A 251 -8.32 -27.82 -6.76
C GLN A 251 -8.42 -26.59 -5.83
N TRP A 252 -7.39 -25.76 -5.75
CA TRP A 252 -7.45 -24.49 -5.01
C TRP A 252 -8.49 -23.53 -5.60
N THR A 253 -8.49 -23.35 -6.92
CA THR A 253 -9.49 -22.54 -7.61
C THR A 253 -10.90 -23.09 -7.43
N ALA A 254 -11.09 -24.41 -7.47
CA ALA A 254 -12.38 -25.04 -7.19
C ALA A 254 -12.84 -24.79 -5.74
N ALA A 255 -11.93 -24.82 -4.76
CA ALA A 255 -12.25 -24.52 -3.38
C ALA A 255 -12.71 -23.07 -3.19
N TYR A 256 -12.01 -22.11 -3.81
CA TYR A 256 -12.41 -20.70 -3.82
C TYR A 256 -13.80 -20.51 -4.45
N ASN A 257 -14.03 -21.10 -5.62
CA ASN A 257 -15.31 -21.00 -6.32
C ASN A 257 -16.48 -21.57 -5.50
N ALA A 258 -16.26 -22.66 -4.78
CA ALA A 258 -17.26 -23.25 -3.90
C ALA A 258 -17.58 -22.33 -2.70
N ALA A 259 -16.56 -21.72 -2.09
CA ALA A 259 -16.74 -20.72 -1.03
C ALA A 259 -17.48 -19.47 -1.53
N ALA A 260 -17.08 -18.94 -2.69
CA ALA A 260 -17.73 -17.81 -3.36
C ALA A 260 -19.19 -18.12 -3.73
N ALA A 261 -19.51 -19.34 -4.13
CA ALA A 261 -20.88 -19.75 -4.41
C ALA A 261 -21.77 -19.80 -3.15
N GLN A 262 -21.21 -20.16 -1.99
CA GLN A 262 -21.95 -20.19 -0.72
C GLN A 262 -22.07 -18.80 -0.08
N CYS A 263 -20.98 -18.03 -0.07
CA CYS A 263 -20.84 -16.83 0.74
C CYS A 263 -20.86 -15.53 -0.08
N GLY A 264 -20.66 -15.62 -1.39
CA GLY A 264 -20.57 -14.48 -2.27
C GLY A 264 -21.92 -13.91 -2.67
N ASN A 265 -21.88 -12.69 -3.21
CA ASN A 265 -23.02 -12.08 -3.88
C ASN A 265 -23.25 -12.70 -5.28
N ALA A 266 -24.13 -12.13 -6.10
CA ALA A 266 -24.42 -12.66 -7.44
C ALA A 266 -23.20 -12.66 -8.39
N ASN A 267 -22.17 -11.87 -8.08
CA ASN A 267 -20.91 -11.81 -8.82
C ASN A 267 -19.81 -12.70 -8.18
N GLY A 268 -20.16 -13.50 -7.18
CA GLY A 268 -19.22 -14.34 -6.42
C GLY A 268 -18.32 -13.57 -5.46
N VAL A 269 -18.55 -12.29 -5.22
CA VAL A 269 -17.73 -11.48 -4.31
C VAL A 269 -18.15 -11.77 -2.88
N ILE A 270 -17.22 -12.26 -2.07
CA ILE A 270 -17.42 -12.46 -0.62
C ILE A 270 -17.30 -11.10 0.06
N LEU A 271 -18.44 -10.49 0.38
CA LEU A 271 -18.51 -9.12 0.91
C LEU A 271 -18.07 -9.00 2.38
N ASN A 272 -18.23 -10.08 3.15
CA ASN A 272 -17.81 -10.18 4.53
C ASN A 272 -17.14 -11.56 4.74
N PRO A 273 -15.81 -11.65 4.55
CA PRO A 273 -15.09 -12.91 4.72
C PRO A 273 -15.26 -13.54 6.11
N ALA A 274 -15.29 -12.72 7.17
CA ALA A 274 -15.47 -13.17 8.55
C ALA A 274 -16.83 -13.85 8.83
N ALA A 275 -17.84 -13.62 7.98
CA ALA A 275 -19.15 -14.26 8.08
C ALA A 275 -19.27 -15.54 7.23
N CYS A 276 -18.26 -15.87 6.41
CA CYS A 276 -18.31 -17.03 5.53
C CYS A 276 -18.02 -18.34 6.29
N THR A 277 -19.03 -19.21 6.39
CA THR A 277 -18.93 -20.51 7.11
C THR A 277 -18.82 -21.71 6.16
N PHE A 278 -18.25 -21.54 4.96
CA PHE A 278 -18.08 -22.64 4.00
C PHE A 278 -17.12 -23.71 4.56
N ASP A 279 -17.53 -24.99 4.51
CA ASP A 279 -16.69 -26.14 4.88
C ASP A 279 -16.19 -26.87 3.62
N PRO A 280 -14.86 -26.90 3.36
CA PRO A 280 -14.31 -27.59 2.20
C PRO A 280 -14.48 -29.11 2.23
N ALA A 281 -14.98 -29.73 3.31
CA ALA A 281 -15.33 -31.15 3.31
C ALA A 281 -16.37 -31.53 2.25
N THR A 282 -17.17 -30.57 1.78
CA THR A 282 -18.09 -30.74 0.64
C THR A 282 -17.39 -31.12 -0.68
N LEU A 283 -16.06 -30.92 -0.76
CA LEU A 283 -15.22 -31.24 -1.91
C LEU A 283 -14.45 -32.56 -1.77
N LEU A 284 -14.64 -33.34 -0.71
CA LEU A 284 -14.00 -34.67 -0.58
C LEU A 284 -14.39 -35.58 -1.76
N CYS A 285 -13.46 -36.33 -2.31
CA CYS A 285 -13.73 -37.20 -3.47
C CYS A 285 -14.83 -38.25 -3.24
N ASP A 286 -15.08 -38.65 -1.99
CA ASP A 286 -16.16 -39.57 -1.63
C ASP A 286 -17.51 -38.87 -1.39
N ALA A 287 -17.54 -37.53 -1.41
CA ALA A 287 -18.77 -36.76 -1.27
C ALA A 287 -19.57 -36.78 -2.59
N SER A 288 -20.88 -37.01 -2.49
CA SER A 288 -21.77 -37.12 -3.66
C SER A 288 -21.84 -35.85 -4.53
N SER A 289 -21.46 -34.69 -3.97
CA SER A 289 -21.45 -33.39 -4.64
C SER A 289 -20.09 -32.99 -5.23
N ALA A 290 -19.02 -33.75 -4.97
CA ALA A 290 -17.68 -33.33 -5.34
C ALA A 290 -17.40 -33.55 -6.84
N PRO A 291 -16.90 -32.53 -7.56
CA PRO A 291 -16.52 -32.72 -8.96
C PRO A 291 -15.34 -33.69 -9.08
N ALA A 292 -15.49 -34.77 -9.84
CA ALA A 292 -14.46 -35.83 -9.93
C ALA A 292 -13.06 -35.32 -10.37
N ALA A 293 -13.00 -34.22 -11.14
CA ALA A 293 -11.74 -33.65 -11.62
C ALA A 293 -11.03 -32.74 -10.60
N THR A 294 -11.74 -32.21 -9.61
CA THR A 294 -11.23 -31.21 -8.66
C THR A 294 -11.56 -31.51 -7.20
N CYS A 295 -12.09 -32.71 -6.91
CA CYS A 295 -12.31 -33.16 -5.55
C CYS A 295 -10.98 -33.30 -4.79
N LEU A 296 -11.03 -33.21 -3.47
CA LEU A 296 -9.88 -33.26 -2.57
C LEU A 296 -9.75 -34.65 -1.96
N SER A 297 -8.52 -35.17 -1.90
CA SER A 297 -8.21 -36.28 -1.00
C SER A 297 -8.29 -35.83 0.47
N SER A 298 -8.35 -36.77 1.42
CA SER A 298 -8.34 -36.44 2.85
C SER A 298 -7.11 -35.63 3.27
N ALA A 299 -5.94 -35.91 2.69
CA ALA A 299 -4.71 -35.16 2.96
C ALA A 299 -4.77 -33.74 2.36
N GLN A 300 -5.28 -33.60 1.14
CA GLN A 300 -5.46 -32.30 0.50
C GLN A 300 -6.49 -31.44 1.23
N LEU A 301 -7.59 -32.03 1.72
CA LEU A 301 -8.57 -31.32 2.55
C LEU A 301 -7.94 -30.76 3.83
N GLN A 302 -7.06 -31.53 4.49
CA GLN A 302 -6.35 -31.04 5.68
C GLN A 302 -5.44 -29.85 5.34
N THR A 303 -4.74 -29.88 4.21
CA THR A 303 -3.95 -28.74 3.71
C THR A 303 -4.82 -27.52 3.46
N VAL A 304 -5.97 -27.69 2.79
CA VAL A 304 -6.94 -26.61 2.55
C VAL A 304 -7.41 -26.02 3.87
N ARG A 305 -7.87 -26.84 4.83
CA ARG A 305 -8.30 -26.37 6.15
C ARG A 305 -7.19 -25.64 6.91
N ALA A 306 -5.96 -26.15 6.85
CA ALA A 306 -4.83 -25.54 7.54
C ALA A 306 -4.52 -24.13 7.02
N GLN A 307 -4.75 -23.85 5.73
CA GLN A 307 -4.51 -22.53 5.12
C GLN A 307 -5.35 -21.42 5.77
N PHE A 308 -6.59 -21.72 6.16
CA PHE A 308 -7.52 -20.76 6.80
C PHE A 308 -7.45 -20.79 8.33
N ALA A 309 -6.88 -21.85 8.91
CA ALA A 309 -6.81 -22.00 10.35
C ALA A 309 -5.64 -21.21 10.97
N PRO A 310 -5.78 -20.75 12.23
CA PRO A 310 -4.66 -20.23 12.99
C PRO A 310 -3.51 -21.25 13.09
N PHE A 311 -2.28 -20.77 13.00
CA PHE A 311 -1.08 -21.59 13.09
C PHE A 311 -0.27 -21.21 14.34
N SER A 312 -0.03 -22.18 15.23
CA SER A 312 0.77 -21.99 16.44
C SER A 312 1.98 -22.92 16.49
N THR A 313 2.99 -22.54 17.26
CA THR A 313 4.10 -23.44 17.66
C THR A 313 3.59 -24.59 18.53
N SER A 314 4.41 -25.62 18.74
CA SER A 314 4.08 -26.70 19.69
C SER A 314 3.92 -26.21 21.13
N GLY A 315 4.55 -25.08 21.48
CA GLY A 315 4.40 -24.39 22.76
C GLY A 315 3.11 -23.54 22.89
N GLY A 316 2.28 -23.47 21.84
CA GLY A 316 1.02 -22.73 21.84
C GLY A 316 1.12 -21.24 21.49
N GLN A 317 2.29 -20.76 21.04
CA GLN A 317 2.42 -19.40 20.55
C GLN A 317 1.75 -19.28 19.18
N LEU A 318 0.73 -18.43 19.07
CA LEU A 318 0.14 -18.09 17.78
C LEU A 318 1.18 -17.38 16.90
N LEU A 319 1.51 -18.00 15.76
CA LEU A 319 2.36 -17.40 14.74
C LEU A 319 1.48 -16.64 13.75
N PHE A 320 0.51 -17.29 13.13
CA PHE A 320 -0.20 -16.75 11.98
C PHE A 320 -1.72 -16.92 12.09
N ALA A 321 -2.49 -15.94 11.65
CA ALA A 321 -3.95 -15.89 11.83
C ALA A 321 -4.78 -16.66 10.77
N GLY A 322 -4.12 -17.23 9.75
CA GLY A 322 -4.80 -17.88 8.61
C GLY A 322 -5.14 -16.86 7.51
N TYR A 323 -5.74 -17.32 6.42
CA TYR A 323 -6.18 -16.46 5.30
C TYR A 323 -7.70 -16.32 5.25
N ASP A 324 -8.17 -15.37 4.43
CA ASP A 324 -9.52 -15.35 3.88
C ASP A 324 -9.63 -16.25 2.64
N TRP A 325 -10.86 -16.58 2.23
CA TRP A 325 -11.09 -17.32 0.99
C TRP A 325 -10.58 -16.54 -0.23
N ALA A 326 -9.60 -17.11 -0.91
CA ALA A 326 -8.94 -16.57 -2.08
C ALA A 326 -8.62 -17.67 -3.09
N ASP A 327 -8.35 -17.29 -4.35
CA ASP A 327 -7.90 -18.25 -5.37
C ASP A 327 -6.39 -18.53 -5.24
N PHE A 328 -6.05 -19.49 -4.37
CA PHE A 328 -4.68 -19.96 -4.16
C PHE A 328 -4.09 -20.76 -5.34
N GLY A 329 -4.87 -21.02 -6.39
CA GLY A 329 -4.40 -21.63 -7.64
C GLY A 329 -4.00 -20.60 -8.71
N GLY A 330 -4.38 -19.34 -8.53
CA GLY A 330 -4.05 -18.22 -9.42
C GLY A 330 -2.60 -17.75 -9.30
N GLN A 331 -2.20 -16.77 -10.10
CA GLN A 331 -0.79 -16.32 -10.26
C GLN A 331 -0.04 -16.03 -8.94
N PHE A 332 -0.70 -15.44 -7.94
CA PHE A 332 -0.13 -15.12 -6.63
C PHE A 332 -0.43 -16.16 -5.55
N GLY A 333 -0.84 -17.37 -5.96
CA GLY A 333 -1.18 -18.46 -5.07
C GLY A 333 0.02 -19.26 -4.55
N VAL A 334 -0.23 -20.51 -4.14
CA VAL A 334 0.74 -21.34 -3.41
C VAL A 334 2.04 -21.61 -4.18
N GLN A 335 2.05 -21.53 -5.51
CA GLN A 335 3.28 -21.72 -6.28
C GLN A 335 4.35 -20.65 -5.99
N SER A 336 3.94 -19.46 -5.52
CA SER A 336 4.85 -18.35 -5.23
C SER A 336 5.48 -18.45 -3.84
N TYR A 337 4.92 -19.26 -2.94
CA TYR A 337 5.32 -19.32 -1.54
C TYR A 337 6.73 -19.85 -1.33
N GLY A 338 7.18 -20.81 -2.14
CA GLY A 338 8.55 -21.32 -2.05
C GLY A 338 9.59 -20.26 -2.44
N VAL A 339 9.26 -19.40 -3.41
CA VAL A 339 10.14 -18.32 -3.85
C VAL A 339 10.18 -17.20 -2.82
N LEU A 340 9.02 -16.72 -2.38
CA LEU A 340 8.95 -15.61 -1.42
C LEU A 340 9.36 -16.06 -0.01
N GLY A 341 8.73 -17.11 0.52
CA GLY A 341 9.06 -17.64 1.84
C GLY A 341 10.51 -18.11 1.93
N GLY A 342 11.01 -18.79 0.90
CA GLY A 342 12.41 -19.18 0.80
C GLY A 342 13.36 -17.98 0.69
N GLY A 343 13.02 -16.97 -0.12
CA GLY A 343 13.81 -15.76 -0.27
C GLY A 343 13.93 -14.95 1.02
N PHE A 344 12.81 -14.71 1.72
CA PHE A 344 12.82 -14.00 3.00
C PHE A 344 13.54 -14.79 4.09
N ALA A 345 13.39 -16.12 4.14
CA ALA A 345 14.17 -16.95 5.06
C ALA A 345 15.67 -16.95 4.72
N ALA A 346 16.04 -16.91 3.43
CA ALA A 346 17.42 -16.83 3.01
C ALA A 346 18.07 -15.52 3.45
N ILE A 347 17.42 -14.36 3.24
CA ILE A 347 17.96 -13.07 3.69
C ILE A 347 17.99 -12.95 5.21
N ALA A 348 16.99 -13.51 5.91
CA ALA A 348 16.94 -13.49 7.37
C ALA A 348 18.10 -14.28 7.99
N THR A 349 18.43 -15.43 7.39
CA THR A 349 19.41 -16.36 7.96
C THR A 349 20.79 -16.28 7.32
N GLY A 350 20.93 -15.55 6.21
CA GLY A 350 22.13 -15.57 5.36
C GLY A 350 22.40 -16.92 4.70
N ASN A 351 21.42 -17.83 4.66
CA ASN A 351 21.60 -19.20 4.19
C ASN A 351 20.90 -19.46 2.83
N PRO A 352 21.65 -19.60 1.72
CA PRO A 352 21.07 -19.80 0.40
C PRO A 352 20.39 -21.17 0.22
N ALA A 353 20.54 -22.11 1.16
CA ALA A 353 19.81 -23.38 1.11
C ALA A 353 18.29 -23.21 1.26
N TRP A 354 17.82 -22.05 1.74
CA TRP A 354 16.41 -21.68 1.70
C TRP A 354 15.91 -21.31 0.31
N LEU A 355 16.81 -20.98 -0.65
CA LEU A 355 16.43 -20.65 -2.03
C LEU A 355 16.18 -21.90 -2.89
N LEU A 356 16.59 -23.08 -2.40
CA LEU A 356 16.39 -24.34 -3.11
C LEU A 356 14.92 -24.77 -3.01
N PRO A 357 14.29 -25.18 -4.14
CA PRO A 357 12.94 -25.71 -4.11
C PRO A 357 12.79 -26.86 -3.11
N PRO A 358 11.61 -27.02 -2.46
CA PRO A 358 11.37 -28.10 -1.48
C PRO A 358 11.64 -29.52 -2.01
N THR A 359 11.58 -29.73 -3.32
CA THR A 359 11.84 -31.02 -3.97
C THR A 359 13.33 -31.29 -4.21
N THR A 360 14.22 -30.36 -3.88
CA THR A 360 15.66 -30.44 -4.14
C THR A 360 16.42 -30.92 -2.91
N ALA A 361 17.34 -31.86 -3.09
CA ALA A 361 18.20 -32.36 -2.01
C ALA A 361 18.99 -31.21 -1.36
N GLY A 362 18.99 -31.17 -0.03
CA GLY A 362 19.64 -30.09 0.74
C GLY A 362 18.81 -28.82 0.91
N SER A 363 17.58 -28.76 0.37
CA SER A 363 16.66 -27.65 0.64
C SER A 363 16.25 -27.60 2.11
N LEU A 364 16.34 -26.41 2.71
CA LEU A 364 15.79 -26.17 4.04
C LEU A 364 14.26 -26.05 4.05
N GLN A 365 13.65 -25.73 2.90
CA GLN A 365 12.19 -25.71 2.77
C GLN A 365 11.59 -27.12 2.89
N ALA A 366 12.29 -28.13 2.35
CA ALA A 366 11.87 -29.53 2.40
C ALA A 366 11.73 -30.06 3.85
N ASN A 367 12.56 -29.54 4.75
CA ASN A 367 12.64 -29.94 6.15
C ASN A 367 12.06 -28.87 7.09
N PHE A 368 11.16 -28.02 6.57
CA PHE A 368 10.64 -26.91 7.34
C PHE A 368 9.95 -27.39 8.63
N ASN A 369 10.42 -26.86 9.76
CA ASN A 369 9.82 -27.05 11.06
C ASN A 369 9.65 -25.67 11.71
N ALA A 370 8.42 -25.29 12.06
CA ALA A 370 8.17 -23.94 12.57
C ALA A 370 8.83 -23.68 13.94
N ASP A 371 8.86 -24.66 14.85
CA ASP A 371 9.48 -24.49 16.17
C ASP A 371 10.99 -24.21 16.07
N ALA A 372 11.66 -24.82 15.09
CA ALA A 372 13.08 -24.61 14.84
C ALA A 372 13.37 -23.38 13.96
N SER A 373 12.58 -23.18 12.91
CA SER A 373 12.85 -22.15 11.89
C SER A 373 12.37 -20.77 12.29
N PHE A 374 11.20 -20.66 12.93
CA PHE A 374 10.59 -19.36 13.24
C PHE A 374 11.50 -18.46 14.10
N PRO A 375 12.10 -18.92 15.22
CA PRO A 375 12.94 -18.05 16.04
C PRO A 375 14.14 -17.48 15.27
N VAL A 376 14.74 -18.27 14.39
CA VAL A 376 15.91 -17.87 13.60
C VAL A 376 15.50 -16.89 12.50
N ILE A 377 14.39 -17.15 11.80
CA ILE A 377 13.87 -16.25 10.77
C ILE A 377 13.42 -14.92 11.39
N ALA A 378 12.68 -14.96 12.49
CA ALA A 378 12.20 -13.76 13.17
C ALA A 378 13.36 -12.89 13.67
N ALA A 379 14.32 -13.47 14.39
CA ALA A 379 15.50 -12.74 14.83
C ALA A 379 16.33 -12.19 13.66
N GLY A 380 16.43 -12.95 12.57
CA GLY A 380 17.12 -12.53 11.36
C GLY A 380 16.49 -11.30 10.70
N LEU A 381 15.17 -11.34 10.46
CA LEU A 381 14.42 -10.24 9.85
C LEU A 381 14.43 -8.97 10.73
N ASP A 382 14.33 -9.13 12.05
CA ASP A 382 14.46 -8.04 13.02
C ASP A 382 15.86 -7.41 12.98
N ASN A 383 16.91 -8.22 13.06
CA ASN A 383 18.30 -7.75 13.06
C ASN A 383 18.69 -6.96 11.81
N ILE A 384 18.18 -7.35 10.64
CA ILE A 384 18.45 -6.64 9.38
C ILE A 384 17.52 -5.42 9.18
N GLY A 385 16.49 -5.27 10.01
CA GLY A 385 15.50 -4.19 9.92
C GLY A 385 14.50 -4.35 8.79
N ALA A 386 14.23 -5.59 8.37
CA ALA A 386 13.26 -5.89 7.31
C ALA A 386 11.83 -6.14 7.85
N ASP A 387 11.68 -6.36 9.16
CA ASP A 387 10.40 -6.48 9.86
C ASP A 387 10.00 -5.18 10.57
N HIS A 388 8.74 -5.10 11.01
CA HIS A 388 8.15 -3.85 11.54
C HIS A 388 8.22 -3.73 13.05
N ASP A 389 8.57 -2.53 13.51
CA ASP A 389 8.32 -2.10 14.90
C ASP A 389 6.94 -1.44 14.99
N LEU A 390 5.94 -2.23 15.40
CA LEU A 390 4.55 -1.77 15.54
C LEU A 390 4.42 -0.59 16.53
N GLN A 391 5.28 -0.51 17.54
CA GLN A 391 5.24 0.59 18.52
C GLN A 391 5.76 1.88 17.88
N ALA A 392 6.82 1.81 17.08
CA ALA A 392 7.34 2.96 16.33
C ALA A 392 6.33 3.46 15.28
N ILE A 393 5.61 2.56 14.61
CA ILE A 393 4.49 2.93 13.71
C ILE A 393 3.37 3.61 14.50
N ALA A 394 3.06 3.14 15.72
CA ALA A 394 2.10 3.84 16.58
C ALA A 394 2.58 5.25 16.96
N GLN A 395 3.89 5.46 17.17
CA GLN A 395 4.45 6.80 17.41
C GLN A 395 4.25 7.74 16.22
N TYR A 396 4.30 7.23 14.98
CA TYR A 396 3.97 8.03 13.80
C TYR A 396 2.54 8.60 13.88
N LEU A 397 1.56 7.77 14.23
CA LEU A 397 0.18 8.22 14.44
C LEU A 397 0.06 9.20 15.60
N ILE A 398 0.76 8.96 16.72
CA ILE A 398 0.79 9.84 17.91
C ILE A 398 1.33 11.23 17.56
N SER A 399 2.30 11.31 16.64
CA SER A 399 2.83 12.59 16.15
C SER A 399 1.84 13.39 15.27
N GLY A 400 0.63 12.87 15.05
CA GLY A 400 -0.43 13.53 14.29
C GLY A 400 -0.46 13.17 12.81
N LYS A 401 0.48 12.35 12.33
CA LYS A 401 0.57 11.91 10.95
C LYS A 401 -0.49 10.85 10.61
N LYS A 402 -0.82 10.69 9.32
CA LYS A 402 -1.97 9.89 8.88
C LYS A 402 -1.54 8.65 8.12
N ILE A 403 -2.24 7.55 8.37
CA ILE A 403 -2.07 6.32 7.59
C ILE A 403 -3.43 5.84 7.08
N ILE A 404 -3.51 5.60 5.77
CA ILE A 404 -4.57 4.78 5.17
C ILE A 404 -3.94 3.41 4.89
N SER A 405 -4.47 2.40 5.56
CA SER A 405 -4.12 1.00 5.36
C SER A 405 -5.24 0.30 4.60
N PHE A 406 -4.90 -0.66 3.75
CA PHE A 406 -5.88 -1.48 3.05
C PHE A 406 -5.39 -2.91 2.82
N HIS A 407 -6.28 -3.84 2.55
CA HIS A 407 -5.92 -5.19 2.13
C HIS A 407 -7.01 -5.82 1.26
N GLY A 408 -6.62 -6.56 0.22
CA GLY A 408 -7.52 -7.38 -0.58
C GLY A 408 -8.18 -8.49 0.25
N GLY A 409 -9.52 -8.50 0.31
CA GLY A 409 -10.28 -9.51 1.05
C GLY A 409 -10.27 -10.90 0.40
N ALA A 410 -9.65 -11.05 -0.77
CA ALA A 410 -9.40 -12.32 -1.45
C ALA A 410 -7.93 -12.43 -1.89
N ASP A 411 -7.00 -11.89 -1.10
CA ASP A 411 -5.56 -11.98 -1.32
C ASP A 411 -5.04 -13.41 -1.05
N PRO A 412 -4.52 -14.14 -2.07
CA PRO A 412 -3.97 -15.47 -1.89
C PRO A 412 -2.49 -15.47 -1.49
N LEU A 413 -1.82 -14.32 -1.50
CA LEU A 413 -0.39 -14.20 -1.25
C LEU A 413 -0.10 -13.85 0.20
N ILE A 414 -0.67 -12.76 0.67
CA ILE A 414 -0.47 -12.21 2.02
C ILE A 414 -1.81 -12.24 2.77
N SER A 415 -1.77 -12.53 4.07
CA SER A 415 -3.00 -12.70 4.83
C SER A 415 -3.62 -11.35 5.25
N PRO A 416 -4.88 -11.10 4.88
CA PRO A 416 -5.64 -9.97 5.41
C PRO A 416 -5.90 -10.10 6.91
N HIS A 417 -6.03 -11.32 7.45
CA HIS A 417 -6.20 -11.54 8.89
C HIS A 417 -4.97 -11.13 9.68
N ASP A 418 -3.78 -11.50 9.22
CA ASP A 418 -2.54 -11.15 9.92
C ASP A 418 -2.28 -9.65 9.82
N HIS A 419 -2.50 -9.06 8.63
CA HIS A 419 -2.44 -7.60 8.46
C HIS A 419 -3.36 -6.89 9.45
N LEU A 420 -4.63 -7.27 9.51
CA LEU A 420 -5.61 -6.66 10.39
C LEU A 420 -5.25 -6.83 11.88
N ARG A 421 -4.78 -8.01 12.28
CA ARG A 421 -4.34 -8.30 13.66
C ARG A 421 -3.21 -7.37 14.09
N ASN A 422 -2.18 -7.23 13.25
CA ASN A 422 -1.02 -6.40 13.54
C ASN A 422 -1.39 -4.90 13.46
N TRP A 423 -2.21 -4.52 12.49
CA TRP A 423 -2.75 -3.16 12.38
C TRP A 423 -3.58 -2.75 13.61
N GLN A 424 -4.44 -3.63 14.12
CA GLN A 424 -5.18 -3.36 15.35
C GLN A 424 -4.27 -3.14 16.55
N THR A 425 -3.12 -3.84 16.61
CA THR A 425 -2.11 -3.63 17.66
C THR A 425 -1.52 -2.22 17.58
N VAL A 426 -1.18 -1.74 16.38
CA VAL A 426 -0.70 -0.36 16.15
C VAL A 426 -1.75 0.67 16.58
N VAL A 427 -2.99 0.50 16.14
CA VAL A 427 -4.09 1.44 16.46
C VAL A 427 -4.36 1.48 17.96
N GLN A 428 -4.34 0.32 18.64
CA GLN A 428 -4.49 0.23 20.09
C GLN A 428 -3.33 0.91 20.83
N ALA A 429 -2.09 0.68 20.40
CA ALA A 429 -0.90 1.30 20.97
C ALA A 429 -0.89 2.84 20.79
N ALA A 430 -1.48 3.35 19.70
CA ALA A 430 -1.64 4.78 19.44
C ALA A 430 -2.72 5.46 20.32
N GLY A 431 -3.58 4.68 20.99
CA GLY A 431 -4.66 5.20 21.82
C GLY A 431 -5.60 6.14 21.06
N ALA A 432 -5.84 7.35 21.60
CA ALA A 432 -6.68 8.34 20.93
C ALA A 432 -6.16 8.76 19.54
N ALA A 433 -4.84 8.67 19.32
CA ALA A 433 -4.24 8.96 18.02
C ALA A 433 -4.55 7.88 16.96
N GLY A 434 -5.13 6.73 17.35
CA GLY A 434 -5.72 5.77 16.41
C GLY A 434 -6.78 6.39 15.50
N ALA A 435 -7.35 7.55 15.86
CA ALA A 435 -8.21 8.32 14.97
C ALA A 435 -7.51 8.80 13.69
N ASN A 436 -6.17 8.83 13.66
CA ASN A 436 -5.31 9.16 12.52
C ASN A 436 -5.03 7.96 11.58
N ALA A 437 -5.67 6.82 11.84
CA ALA A 437 -5.55 5.60 11.07
C ALA A 437 -6.89 5.20 10.45
N ARG A 438 -6.87 4.66 9.23
CA ARG A 438 -8.03 4.02 8.58
C ARG A 438 -7.58 2.70 7.96
N PHE A 439 -8.45 1.70 8.03
CA PHE A 439 -8.24 0.40 7.40
C PHE A 439 -9.41 0.08 6.49
N TYR A 440 -9.13 -0.40 5.28
CA TYR A 440 -10.11 -0.83 4.30
C TYR A 440 -9.85 -2.28 3.92
N LEU A 441 -10.86 -3.16 4.10
CA LEU A 441 -10.79 -4.55 3.65
C LEU A 441 -11.59 -4.64 2.35
N GLU A 442 -10.90 -4.78 1.22
CA GLU A 442 -11.46 -4.60 -0.11
C GLU A 442 -12.09 -5.91 -0.62
N PRO A 443 -13.42 -6.03 -0.70
CA PRO A 443 -14.04 -7.33 -0.90
C PRO A 443 -13.81 -7.92 -2.29
N GLY A 444 -13.29 -9.14 -2.34
CA GLY A 444 -13.01 -9.87 -3.58
C GLY A 444 -11.81 -9.35 -4.37
N VAL A 445 -11.06 -8.38 -3.83
CA VAL A 445 -9.79 -7.92 -4.43
C VAL A 445 -8.70 -8.93 -4.09
N GLY A 446 -7.90 -9.28 -5.10
CA GLY A 446 -6.74 -10.16 -4.94
C GLY A 446 -5.55 -9.45 -4.30
N HIS A 447 -4.35 -9.99 -4.50
CA HIS A 447 -3.13 -9.31 -4.05
C HIS A 447 -2.89 -8.03 -4.87
N VAL A 448 -3.00 -6.85 -4.25
CA VAL A 448 -2.83 -5.50 -4.85
C VAL A 448 -3.92 -5.10 -5.85
N LEU A 449 -4.32 -6.02 -6.71
CA LEU A 449 -5.28 -5.80 -7.79
C LEU A 449 -5.91 -7.13 -8.21
N GLY A 450 -6.86 -7.07 -9.14
CA GLY A 450 -7.49 -8.25 -9.69
C GLY A 450 -8.55 -8.83 -8.74
N GLY A 451 -8.68 -10.15 -8.75
CA GLY A 451 -9.81 -10.82 -8.11
C GLY A 451 -11.16 -10.52 -8.80
N ASN A 452 -12.24 -10.99 -8.18
CA ASN A 452 -13.60 -10.82 -8.70
C ASN A 452 -14.32 -9.56 -8.17
N GLY A 453 -13.72 -8.88 -7.19
CA GLY A 453 -14.15 -7.58 -6.70
C GLY A 453 -13.59 -6.39 -7.49
N PRO A 454 -14.19 -5.19 -7.31
CA PRO A 454 -13.62 -3.93 -7.78
C PRO A 454 -12.35 -3.56 -7.02
N ASP A 455 -11.29 -3.22 -7.74
CA ASP A 455 -9.90 -3.22 -7.27
C ASP A 455 -9.19 -1.86 -7.43
N GLN A 456 -9.96 -0.77 -7.52
CA GLN A 456 -9.44 0.60 -7.66
C GLN A 456 -10.16 1.56 -6.72
N ALA A 457 -9.40 2.29 -5.90
CA ALA A 457 -9.89 3.39 -5.07
C ALA A 457 -8.96 4.62 -5.16
N ASP A 458 -9.52 5.81 -4.97
CA ASP A 458 -8.75 7.06 -4.91
C ASP A 458 -8.23 7.34 -3.48
N TYR A 459 -7.33 6.48 -3.00
CA TYR A 459 -6.69 6.66 -1.69
C TYR A 459 -5.82 7.90 -1.62
N LEU A 460 -5.17 8.29 -2.73
CA LEU A 460 -4.34 9.51 -2.76
C LEU A 460 -5.19 10.78 -2.57
N GLY A 461 -6.34 10.86 -3.24
CA GLY A 461 -7.29 11.97 -3.06
C GLY A 461 -7.81 12.06 -1.63
N ALA A 462 -8.16 10.90 -1.06
CA ALA A 462 -8.55 10.77 0.34
C ALA A 462 -7.45 11.24 1.31
N MET A 463 -6.21 10.82 1.07
CA MET A 463 -5.06 11.21 1.91
C MET A 463 -4.77 12.70 1.84
N ILE A 464 -4.83 13.32 0.66
CA ILE A 464 -4.68 14.77 0.47
C ILE A 464 -5.73 15.53 1.28
N ALA A 465 -7.01 15.13 1.17
CA ALA A 465 -8.09 15.77 1.93
C ALA A 465 -7.87 15.63 3.44
N TRP A 466 -7.34 14.49 3.88
CA TRP A 466 -7.11 14.25 5.30
C TRP A 466 -5.94 15.06 5.87
N VAL A 467 -4.79 15.02 5.20
CA VAL A 467 -3.57 15.71 5.64
C VAL A 467 -3.73 17.22 5.53
N GLU A 468 -4.29 17.72 4.43
CA GLU A 468 -4.27 19.16 4.12
C GLU A 468 -5.52 19.90 4.61
N GLN A 469 -6.64 19.20 4.78
CA GLN A 469 -7.94 19.81 5.10
C GLN A 469 -8.53 19.25 6.40
N GLY A 470 -7.89 18.25 7.02
CA GLY A 470 -8.38 17.62 8.24
C GLY A 470 -9.63 16.76 8.04
N THR A 471 -9.96 16.39 6.80
CA THR A 471 -11.14 15.58 6.48
C THR A 471 -10.77 14.11 6.42
N PRO A 472 -11.03 13.31 7.48
CA PRO A 472 -10.71 11.89 7.46
C PRO A 472 -11.53 11.16 6.39
N PRO A 473 -10.97 10.14 5.72
CA PRO A 473 -11.74 9.40 4.76
C PRO A 473 -12.79 8.57 5.49
N ALA A 474 -13.97 8.56 4.87
CA ALA A 474 -15.13 7.80 5.31
C ALA A 474 -15.30 6.62 4.36
N ARG A 475 -16.44 6.54 3.70
CA ARG A 475 -16.70 5.56 2.63
C ARG A 475 -16.09 6.03 1.32
N LEU A 476 -15.18 5.24 0.74
CA LEU A 476 -14.64 5.48 -0.61
C LEU A 476 -15.41 4.64 -1.64
N LEU A 477 -15.04 4.76 -2.91
CA LEU A 477 -15.64 4.02 -4.01
C LEU A 477 -14.60 3.05 -4.59
N LEU A 478 -14.84 1.76 -4.43
CA LEU A 478 -14.10 0.74 -5.18
C LEU A 478 -14.70 0.63 -6.58
N THR A 479 -13.85 0.59 -7.59
CA THR A 479 -14.25 0.51 -9.00
C THR A 479 -13.48 -0.60 -9.72
N LYS A 480 -14.18 -1.38 -10.56
CA LYS A 480 -13.56 -2.28 -11.54
C LYS A 480 -13.63 -1.62 -12.90
N PHE A 481 -12.52 -1.59 -13.63
CA PHE A 481 -12.50 -1.15 -15.03
C PHE A 481 -12.32 -2.33 -15.98
N ASP A 482 -12.86 -2.22 -17.18
CA ASP A 482 -12.45 -3.07 -18.30
C ASP A 482 -11.13 -2.59 -18.92
N ALA A 483 -10.63 -3.32 -19.91
CA ALA A 483 -9.39 -2.98 -20.61
C ALA A 483 -9.47 -1.67 -21.42
N GLN A 484 -10.67 -1.12 -21.63
CA GLN A 484 -10.91 0.16 -22.31
C GLN A 484 -11.11 1.32 -21.32
N GLY A 485 -11.09 1.05 -20.01
CA GLY A 485 -11.30 2.05 -18.96
C GLY A 485 -12.77 2.33 -18.64
N ASN A 486 -13.72 1.51 -19.10
CA ASN A 486 -15.13 1.65 -18.70
C ASN A 486 -15.37 1.00 -17.34
N VAL A 487 -16.25 1.59 -16.54
CA VAL A 487 -16.65 1.05 -15.24
C VAL A 487 -17.52 -0.22 -15.44
N LEU A 488 -17.07 -1.34 -14.89
CA LEU A 488 -17.79 -2.62 -14.90
C LEU A 488 -18.64 -2.83 -13.65
N THR A 489 -18.05 -2.58 -12.48
CA THR A 489 -18.73 -2.72 -11.19
C THR A 489 -18.15 -1.76 -10.18
N THR A 490 -18.97 -1.39 -9.19
CA THR A 490 -18.56 -0.56 -8.06
C THR A 490 -19.10 -1.12 -6.75
N LEU A 491 -18.31 -1.01 -5.69
CA LEU A 491 -18.74 -1.29 -4.31
C LEU A 491 -18.33 -0.12 -3.41
N PRO A 492 -19.04 0.13 -2.30
CA PRO A 492 -18.53 1.06 -1.33
C PRO A 492 -17.34 0.44 -0.62
N ASP A 493 -16.24 1.18 -0.59
CA ASP A 493 -15.11 0.85 0.25
C ASP A 493 -15.41 1.27 1.69
N CYS A 494 -15.54 0.30 2.59
CA CYS A 494 -16.07 0.52 3.92
C CYS A 494 -14.91 0.57 4.93
N PRO A 495 -14.84 1.61 5.78
CA PRO A 495 -13.83 1.64 6.84
C PRO A 495 -14.10 0.50 7.81
N TYR A 496 -13.13 -0.37 8.01
CA TYR A 496 -13.22 -1.51 8.94
C TYR A 496 -13.58 -1.02 10.36
N PRO A 497 -14.44 -1.72 11.12
CA PRO A 497 -14.99 -3.07 10.88
C PRO A 497 -16.26 -3.12 10.03
N SER A 498 -16.64 -2.01 9.38
CA SER A 498 -17.82 -2.04 8.50
C SER A 498 -17.51 -2.70 7.15
N PHE A 499 -18.52 -3.32 6.55
CA PHE A 499 -18.43 -4.00 5.26
C PHE A 499 -19.65 -3.68 4.38
N PRO A 500 -19.58 -3.83 3.05
CA PRO A 500 -20.71 -3.59 2.17
C PRO A 500 -21.80 -4.66 2.35
N ARG A 501 -23.00 -4.22 2.71
CA ARG A 501 -24.21 -5.07 2.72
C ARG A 501 -25.19 -4.62 1.65
N TYR A 502 -25.60 -5.55 0.81
CA TYR A 502 -26.61 -5.31 -0.22
C TYR A 502 -27.95 -4.95 0.41
N LEU A 503 -28.61 -3.91 -0.12
CA LEU A 503 -29.85 -3.38 0.43
C LEU A 503 -31.10 -4.19 0.03
N GLY A 504 -30.95 -5.19 -0.85
CA GLY A 504 -32.06 -6.03 -1.32
C GLY A 504 -32.72 -5.54 -2.61
N SER A 505 -32.33 -4.37 -3.13
CA SER A 505 -32.85 -3.78 -4.36
C SER A 505 -31.77 -3.02 -5.12
N GLY A 506 -31.91 -2.92 -6.45
CA GLY A 506 -30.96 -2.25 -7.33
C GLY A 506 -29.99 -3.23 -8.01
N SER A 507 -29.08 -2.68 -8.82
CA SER A 507 -28.03 -3.51 -9.44
C SER A 507 -26.93 -3.82 -8.44
N GLN A 508 -26.50 -5.08 -8.34
CA GLN A 508 -25.36 -5.49 -7.52
C GLN A 508 -24.00 -5.02 -8.09
N ASN A 509 -23.99 -4.42 -9.29
CA ASN A 509 -22.80 -3.81 -9.88
C ASN A 509 -22.63 -2.34 -9.48
N LEU A 510 -23.54 -1.79 -8.67
CA LEU A 510 -23.55 -0.38 -8.28
C LEU A 510 -23.39 -0.22 -6.78
N ALA A 511 -22.40 0.57 -6.36
CA ALA A 511 -22.14 0.87 -4.95
C ALA A 511 -23.34 1.50 -4.23
N ALA A 512 -24.21 2.21 -4.96
CA ALA A 512 -25.44 2.80 -4.42
C ALA A 512 -26.46 1.77 -3.92
N SER A 513 -26.35 0.50 -4.34
CA SER A 513 -27.21 -0.60 -3.87
C SER A 513 -26.73 -1.23 -2.56
N TYR A 514 -25.68 -0.67 -1.96
CA TYR A 514 -25.04 -1.18 -0.74
C TYR A 514 -24.96 -0.10 0.34
N ALA A 515 -24.94 -0.53 1.59
CA ALA A 515 -24.57 0.31 2.73
C ALA A 515 -23.43 -0.33 3.51
N CYS A 516 -22.52 0.49 4.04
CA CYS A 516 -21.54 0.02 5.00
C CYS A 516 -22.24 -0.24 6.33
N VAL A 517 -22.13 -1.47 6.84
CA VAL A 517 -22.70 -1.88 8.12
C VAL A 517 -21.67 -2.61 8.95
N THR A 518 -21.81 -2.59 10.27
CA THR A 518 -21.07 -3.47 11.18
C THR A 518 -21.83 -4.78 11.36
N ALA A 519 -21.09 -5.87 11.63
CA ALA A 519 -21.66 -7.19 11.91
C ALA A 519 -22.54 -7.21 13.16
#